data_AF-A0A7C4USQ4-F1
#
_entry.id   AF-A0A7C4USQ4-F1
#
_cell.length_a   1.000
_cell.length_b   1.000
_cell.length_c   1.000
_cell.angle_alpha   90.00
_cell.angle_beta   90.00
_cell.angle_gamma   90.00
#
_symmetry.space_group_name_H-M   'P 1'
#
loop_
_entity.id
_entity.type
_entity.pdbx_description
1 polymer ?
#
loop_
_entity_poly.entity_id
_entity_poly.type
_entity_poly.pdbx_seq_one_letter_code
_entity_poly.pdbx_strand_id
1 'polypeptide(L)'
;DIALYWINTVSAILDNATLASAEISPKMKIDQIQFALMGLLIAGGMLIPGNIPNIIAASKLNISSKEWAKFGVPVGFALLIAYFLIMDVFLL
;
A
#
# COMPACT_ATOMS: atom_id res chain seq x y z
N ASP A 1 -14.76 13.74 -22.38
CA ASP A 1 -14.46 14.65 -21.25
C ASP A 1 -15.19 14.31 -19.96
N ILE A 2 -16.52 14.26 -19.91
CA ILE A 2 -17.26 13.77 -18.72
C ILE A 2 -16.92 12.32 -18.35
N ALA A 3 -16.66 11.46 -19.35
CA ALA A 3 -16.27 10.06 -19.11
C ALA A 3 -14.95 9.92 -18.30
N LEU A 4 -13.99 10.84 -18.45
CA LEU A 4 -12.75 10.85 -17.66
C LEU A 4 -13.04 11.22 -16.18
N TYR A 5 -13.95 12.17 -15.94
CA TYR A 5 -14.35 12.55 -14.58
C TYR A 5 -15.06 11.42 -13.84
N TRP A 6 -15.81 10.56 -14.53
CA TRP A 6 -16.44 9.37 -13.95
C TRP A 6 -15.48 8.18 -13.80
N ILE A 7 -14.43 8.09 -14.62
CA ILE A 7 -13.34 7.11 -14.41
C ILE A 7 -12.52 7.45 -13.17
N ASN A 8 -12.40 8.73 -12.82
CA ASN A 8 -11.75 9.16 -11.59
C ASN A 8 -12.53 8.71 -10.33
N THR A 9 -13.82 8.40 -10.40
CA THR A 9 -14.54 7.78 -9.28
C THR A 9 -14.03 6.38 -8.94
N VAL A 10 -13.31 5.72 -9.86
CA VAL A 10 -12.61 4.44 -9.61
C VAL A 10 -11.37 4.64 -8.70
N SER A 11 -10.80 5.86 -8.64
CA SER A 11 -9.69 6.19 -7.73
C SER A 11 -10.13 6.38 -6.26
N ALA A 12 -11.42 6.35 -5.97
CA ALA A 12 -11.92 6.29 -4.59
C ALA A 12 -11.58 4.97 -3.87
N ILE A 13 -11.00 4.00 -4.61
CA ILE A 13 -10.53 2.69 -4.17
C ILE A 13 -9.12 2.49 -4.74
N LEU A 14 -8.20 3.45 -4.58
CA LEU A 14 -6.85 3.29 -5.13
C LEU A 14 -6.17 2.08 -4.49
N ASP A 15 -5.96 1.06 -5.31
CA ASP A 15 -5.16 -0.09 -4.95
C ASP A 15 -3.68 0.31 -4.97
N ASN A 16 -2.87 -0.47 -4.25
CA ASN A 16 -1.43 -0.23 -4.23
C ASN A 16 -0.80 -0.33 -5.62
N ALA A 17 -1.43 -1.06 -6.55
CA ALA A 17 -0.96 -1.15 -7.94
C ALA A 17 -1.11 0.19 -8.66
N THR A 18 -2.20 0.92 -8.44
CA THR A 18 -2.39 2.26 -9.02
C THR A 18 -1.44 3.27 -8.38
N LEU A 19 -1.24 3.23 -7.06
CA LEU A 19 -0.23 4.08 -6.39
C LEU A 19 1.18 3.80 -6.92
N ALA A 20 1.56 2.53 -7.05
CA ALA A 20 2.84 2.17 -7.65
C ALA A 20 2.96 2.70 -9.08
N SER A 21 1.92 2.59 -9.91
CA SER A 21 1.95 3.14 -11.28
C SER A 21 2.06 4.66 -11.33
N ALA A 22 1.56 5.38 -10.32
CA ALA A 22 1.65 6.83 -10.23
C ALA A 22 3.01 7.30 -9.67
N GLU A 23 3.59 6.55 -8.74
CA GLU A 23 4.83 6.91 -8.04
C GLU A 23 6.10 6.48 -8.77
N ILE A 24 6.06 5.40 -9.55
CA ILE A 24 7.23 4.88 -10.27
C ILE A 24 7.48 5.63 -11.58
N SER A 25 8.70 6.16 -11.75
CA SER A 25 9.14 6.90 -12.92
C SER A 25 10.47 6.39 -13.48
N PRO A 26 10.72 6.46 -14.81
CA PRO A 26 12.00 6.07 -15.42
C PRO A 26 13.22 6.86 -14.92
N LYS A 27 13.01 8.00 -14.25
CA LYS A 27 14.08 8.83 -13.69
C LYS A 27 14.54 8.38 -12.30
N MET A 28 13.84 7.43 -11.69
CA MET A 28 14.18 6.92 -10.36
C MET A 28 15.32 5.91 -10.46
N LYS A 29 16.22 5.96 -9.48
CA LYS A 29 17.23 4.93 -9.30
C LYS A 29 16.57 3.64 -8.74
N ILE A 30 17.25 2.51 -8.93
CA ILE A 30 16.70 1.18 -8.56
C ILE A 30 16.41 1.06 -7.06
N ASP A 31 17.24 1.66 -6.21
CA ASP A 31 17.09 1.75 -4.76
C ASP A 31 15.83 2.56 -4.38
N GLN A 32 15.56 3.67 -5.07
CA GLN A 32 14.35 4.48 -4.86
C GLN A 32 13.08 3.71 -5.22
N ILE A 33 13.13 2.93 -6.32
CA ILE A 33 12.01 2.09 -6.75
C ILE A 33 11.78 0.98 -5.72
N GLN A 34 12.83 0.29 -5.26
CA GLN A 34 12.72 -0.73 -4.22
C GLN A 34 12.16 -0.14 -2.92
N PHE A 35 12.60 1.06 -2.54
CA PHE A 35 12.06 1.78 -1.39
C PHE A 35 10.57 2.02 -1.48
N ALA A 36 10.11 2.62 -2.59
CA ALA A 36 8.72 2.92 -2.81
C ALA A 36 7.85 1.64 -2.82
N LEU A 37 8.30 0.61 -3.54
CA LEU A 37 7.56 -0.65 -3.64
C LEU A 37 7.44 -1.38 -2.29
N MET A 38 8.51 -1.42 -1.50
CA MET A 38 8.47 -2.05 -0.17
C MET A 38 7.61 -1.25 0.81
N GLY A 39 7.68 0.09 0.77
CA GLY A 39 6.79 0.95 1.55
C GLY A 39 5.32 0.72 1.21
N LEU A 40 4.99 0.69 -0.09
CA LEU A 40 3.64 0.36 -0.58
C LEU A 40 3.21 -1.05 -0.16
N LEU A 41 4.09 -2.05 -0.25
CA LEU A 41 3.78 -3.42 0.16
C LEU A 41 3.39 -3.50 1.65
N ILE A 42 4.19 -2.87 2.52
CA ILE A 42 3.93 -2.85 3.97
C ILE A 42 2.65 -2.07 4.28
N ALA A 43 2.49 -0.88 3.69
CA ALA A 43 1.29 -0.07 3.86
C ALA A 43 0.02 -0.78 3.38
N GLY A 44 0.13 -1.55 2.30
CA GLY A 44 -0.95 -2.37 1.75
C GLY A 44 -1.50 -3.43 2.69
N GLY A 45 -0.69 -3.92 3.63
CA GLY A 45 -1.12 -4.90 4.62
C GLY A 45 -1.97 -4.31 5.75
N MET A 46 -1.94 -2.99 5.94
CA MET A 46 -2.52 -2.34 7.12
C MET A 46 -4.06 -2.35 7.12
N LEU A 47 -4.66 -2.30 5.93
CA LEU A 47 -6.11 -2.15 5.73
C LEU A 47 -6.63 -3.16 4.71
N ILE A 48 -7.91 -3.51 4.84
CA ILE A 48 -8.61 -4.38 3.88
C ILE A 48 -8.88 -3.70 2.52
N PRO A 49 -9.50 -2.50 2.46
CA PRO A 49 -9.78 -1.87 1.17
C PRO A 49 -8.49 -1.51 0.41
N GLY A 50 -8.51 -1.65 -0.92
CA GLY A 50 -7.36 -1.35 -1.79
C GLY A 50 -6.36 -2.50 -1.95
N ASN A 51 -6.58 -3.65 -1.32
CA ASN A 51 -5.72 -4.83 -1.46
C ASN A 51 -6.56 -6.12 -1.67
N ILE A 52 -6.54 -6.67 -2.89
CA ILE A 52 -7.35 -7.85 -3.27
C ILE A 52 -7.10 -9.05 -2.32
N PRO A 53 -5.84 -9.45 -2.03
CA PRO A 53 -5.57 -10.46 -1.01
C PRO A 53 -6.27 -10.22 0.34
N ASN A 54 -6.23 -8.99 0.87
CA ASN A 54 -6.87 -8.67 2.16
C ASN A 54 -8.39 -8.76 2.08
N ILE A 55 -9.00 -8.36 0.96
CA ILE A 55 -10.44 -8.48 0.72
C ILE A 55 -10.87 -9.95 0.74
N ILE A 56 -10.12 -10.83 0.05
CA ILE A 56 -10.40 -12.27 0.01
C ILE A 56 -10.23 -12.89 1.41
N ALA A 57 -9.14 -12.55 2.11
CA ALA A 57 -8.86 -13.07 3.45
C ALA A 57 -9.94 -12.64 4.47
N ALA A 58 -10.30 -11.36 4.48
CA ALA A 58 -11.34 -10.83 5.35
C ALA A 58 -12.70 -11.49 5.10
N SER A 59 -13.05 -11.73 3.84
CA SER A 59 -14.28 -12.43 3.45
C SER A 59 -14.27 -13.89 3.90
N LYS A 60 -13.15 -14.61 3.73
CA LYS A 60 -13.04 -16.02 4.13
C LYS A 60 -13.00 -16.22 5.64
N LEU A 61 -12.42 -15.29 6.37
CA LEU A 61 -12.27 -15.34 7.83
C LEU A 61 -13.39 -14.60 8.58
N ASN A 62 -14.32 -13.96 7.87
CA ASN A 62 -15.38 -13.12 8.41
C ASN A 62 -14.86 -12.02 9.37
N ILE A 63 -13.75 -11.37 9.01
CA ILE A 63 -13.14 -10.29 9.80
C ILE A 63 -13.65 -8.94 9.29
N SER A 64 -14.12 -8.08 10.19
CA SER A 64 -14.52 -6.73 9.82
C SER A 64 -13.31 -5.80 9.57
N SER A 65 -13.51 -4.76 8.76
CA SER A 65 -12.48 -3.71 8.51
C SER A 65 -11.90 -3.12 9.80
N LYS A 66 -12.72 -2.98 10.84
CA LYS A 66 -12.30 -2.44 12.13
C LYS A 66 -11.42 -3.42 12.91
N GLU A 67 -11.74 -4.71 12.89
CA GLU A 67 -10.94 -5.75 13.55
C GLU A 67 -9.59 -5.91 12.88
N TRP A 68 -9.57 -5.93 11.55
CA TRP A 68 -8.32 -5.96 10.79
C TRP A 68 -7.46 -4.73 11.11
N ALA A 69 -8.03 -3.53 11.03
CA ALA A 69 -7.28 -2.29 11.25
C ALA A 69 -6.67 -2.20 12.66
N LYS A 70 -7.34 -2.74 13.69
CA LYS A 70 -6.81 -2.79 15.06
C LYS A 70 -5.50 -3.56 15.17
N PHE A 71 -5.26 -4.53 14.28
CA PHE A 71 -4.03 -5.32 14.26
C PHE A 71 -3.09 -4.89 13.13
N GLY A 72 -3.61 -4.79 11.91
CA GLY A 72 -2.85 -4.45 10.70
C GLY A 72 -2.21 -3.08 10.75
N VAL A 73 -2.88 -2.05 11.27
CA VAL A 73 -2.32 -0.69 11.33
C VAL A 73 -1.14 -0.61 12.30
N PRO A 74 -1.22 -1.06 13.57
CA PRO A 74 -0.06 -1.04 14.46
C PRO A 74 1.12 -1.86 13.96
N VAL A 75 0.85 -3.08 13.45
CA VAL A 75 1.91 -3.98 12.95
C VAL A 75 2.57 -3.39 11.71
N GLY A 76 1.78 -2.95 10.74
CA GLY A 76 2.31 -2.36 9.52
C GLY A 76 3.07 -1.06 9.80
N PHE A 77 2.61 -0.22 10.73
CA PHE A 77 3.32 1.00 11.11
C PHE A 77 4.67 0.71 11.76
N ALA A 78 4.73 -0.29 12.66
CA ALA A 78 5.99 -0.74 13.25
C ALA A 78 6.96 -1.30 12.19
N LEU A 79 6.45 -2.11 11.26
CA LEU A 79 7.24 -2.63 10.14
C LEU A 79 7.73 -1.52 9.21
N LEU A 80 6.91 -0.50 8.96
CA LEU A 80 7.28 0.63 8.12
C LEU A 80 8.43 1.42 8.76
N ILE A 81 8.33 1.75 10.06
CA ILE A 81 9.42 2.40 10.81
C ILE A 81 10.69 1.56 10.75
N ALA A 82 10.59 0.26 11.05
CA ALA A 82 11.74 -0.63 11.02
C ALA A 82 12.38 -0.67 9.63
N TYR A 83 11.56 -0.77 8.57
CA TYR A 83 12.03 -0.76 7.19
C TYR A 83 12.77 0.54 6.85
N PHE A 84 12.19 1.71 7.15
CA PHE A 84 12.84 2.99 6.90
C PHE A 84 14.16 3.12 7.65
N LEU A 85 14.22 2.75 8.94
CA LEU A 85 15.46 2.82 9.72
C LEU A 85 16.55 1.89 9.18
N ILE A 86 16.18 0.65 8.84
CA ILE A 86 17.11 -0.31 8.24
C ILE A 86 17.69 0.28 6.96
N MET A 87 16.82 0.73 6.08
CA MET A 87 17.26 1.17 4.78
C MET A 87 18.02 2.51 4.80
N ASP A 88 17.68 3.42 5.72
CA ASP A 88 18.46 4.64 5.97
C ASP A 88 19.90 4.29 6.38
N VAL A 89 20.09 3.29 7.26
CA VAL A 89 21.42 2.80 7.67
C VAL A 89 22.20 2.13 6.52
N PHE A 90 21.52 1.48 5.57
CA PHE A 90 22.18 0.77 4.45
C PHE A 90 22.42 1.65 3.21
N LEU A 91 21.69 2.75 3.02
CA LEU A 91 21.86 3.67 1.89
C LEU A 91 22.69 4.93 2.21
N LEU A 92 22.89 5.27 3.48
CA LEU A 92 23.89 6.24 3.96
C LEU A 92 25.28 5.61 4.09
#